data_AF-X0TJK0-F1
#
_entry.id   AF-X0TJK0-F1
#
_cell.length_a   1.000
_cell.length_b   1.000
_cell.length_c   1.000
_cell.angle_alpha   90.00
_cell.angle_beta   90.00
_cell.angle_gamma   90.00
#
_symmetry.space_group_name_H-M   'P 1'
#
loop_
_entity.id
_entity.type
_entity.pdbx_description
1 polymer ?
#
loop_
_entity_poly.entity_id
_entity_poly.type
_entity_poly.pdbx_seq_one_letter_code
_entity_poly.pdbx_strand_id
1 'polypeptide(L)'
;DVFGTDIYPIPDGKGNNGWIRGRFVPSAAAVGAFTEKLRRAVHPHPFYMVLHGCGILEWDAKAIEAGTTHRRPTFQEQQFMVLDAIVHGASGILYWGANYINDDSLYWRQIGRVNRQVRALAPVLAEGTHWPDARPGMQQVSVLGKMYKGERYVLATNNHPSQALPGWIAVPGWKGERAHSLLDGREVPVVDGVIRDTIPPLSARLYTDGTSLFEAFGRPAPAALARRPMRTLFGLPLKLEPFKNKSSEQIADVLKNAGVDGVVQMPHDPELVDA
;
A
#
# COMPACT_ATOMS: atom_id res chain seq x y z
N ASP A 1 11.90 -5.36 -15.44
CA ASP A 1 12.16 -5.81 -14.05
C ASP A 1 11.23 -5.14 -13.06
N VAL A 2 10.95 -5.83 -11.95
CA VAL A 2 10.21 -5.30 -10.80
C VAL A 2 11.07 -5.55 -9.57
N PHE A 3 11.28 -4.52 -8.75
CA PHE A 3 12.08 -4.63 -7.54
C PHE A 3 11.21 -4.81 -6.29
N GLY A 4 11.78 -5.32 -5.21
CA GLY A 4 11.07 -5.47 -3.94
C GLY A 4 12.00 -5.31 -2.76
N THR A 5 11.52 -4.73 -1.67
CA THR A 5 12.24 -4.67 -0.39
C THR A 5 11.25 -4.81 0.75
N ASP A 6 11.74 -5.33 1.87
CA ASP A 6 11.00 -5.44 3.10
C ASP A 6 11.32 -4.34 4.12
N ILE A 7 10.33 -3.98 4.93
CA ILE A 7 10.49 -3.11 6.09
C ILE A 7 9.44 -3.42 7.16
N TYR A 8 9.90 -3.52 8.42
CA TYR A 8 9.06 -3.94 9.53
C TYR A 8 9.20 -3.04 10.79
N PRO A 9 8.68 -1.80 10.75
CA PRO A 9 8.97 -0.80 11.77
C PRO A 9 8.11 -0.88 13.03
N ILE A 10 7.18 -1.82 13.15
CA ILE A 10 6.30 -1.94 14.31
C ILE A 10 6.84 -3.00 15.29
N PRO A 11 6.77 -2.77 16.61
CA PRO A 11 6.18 -1.60 17.28
C PRO A 11 7.10 -0.40 17.46
N ASP A 12 8.40 -0.64 17.65
CA ASP A 12 9.34 0.37 18.13
C ASP A 12 10.47 0.66 17.12
N GLY A 13 10.25 0.29 15.87
CA GLY A 13 11.25 0.29 14.80
C GLY A 13 12.38 -0.72 14.98
N LYS A 14 12.28 -1.65 15.93
CA LYS A 14 13.35 -2.62 16.20
C LYS A 14 13.38 -3.82 15.23
N GLY A 15 12.52 -3.85 14.22
CA GLY A 15 12.51 -4.89 13.17
C GLY A 15 13.57 -4.67 12.09
N ASN A 16 13.38 -5.30 10.92
CA ASN A 16 14.23 -5.07 9.74
C ASN A 16 14.03 -3.64 9.22
N ASN A 17 14.63 -2.68 9.92
CA ASN A 17 14.59 -1.28 9.61
C ASN A 17 15.91 -0.95 8.94
N GLY A 18 15.89 -0.92 7.61
CA GLY A 18 17.04 -0.45 6.85
C GLY A 18 17.44 0.93 7.39
N TRP A 19 18.66 1.06 7.90
CA TRP A 19 19.26 2.35 8.20
C TRP A 19 19.07 3.28 6.98
N ILE A 20 18.29 4.34 7.15
CA ILE A 20 18.04 5.31 6.09
C ILE A 20 19.09 6.40 6.25
N ARG A 21 20.12 6.38 5.39
CA ARG A 21 21.23 7.36 5.41
C ARG A 21 21.93 7.45 6.78
N GLY A 22 22.14 6.31 7.45
CA GLY A 22 22.80 6.30 8.76
C GLY A 22 21.92 6.82 9.92
N ARG A 23 20.61 6.99 9.71
CA ARG A 23 19.66 7.34 10.79
C ARG A 23 18.61 6.24 10.98
N PHE A 24 18.36 5.94 12.24
CA PHE A 24 17.28 5.08 12.67
C PHE A 24 15.98 5.89 12.79
N VAL A 25 14.91 5.43 12.13
CA VAL A 25 13.57 5.99 12.30
C VAL A 25 12.74 4.95 13.06
N PRO A 26 12.56 5.09 14.39
CA PRO A 26 11.87 4.10 15.22
C PRO A 26 10.34 4.18 15.11
N SER A 27 9.79 4.32 13.90
CA SER A 27 8.35 4.48 13.73
C SER A 27 7.88 4.02 12.36
N ALA A 28 6.56 3.88 12.22
CA ALA A 28 5.94 3.57 10.94
C ALA A 28 6.32 4.57 9.82
N ALA A 29 6.69 5.82 10.16
CA ALA A 29 7.13 6.83 9.19
C ALA A 29 8.44 6.45 8.48
N ALA A 30 9.15 5.42 8.96
CA ALA A 30 10.27 4.82 8.24
C ALA A 30 9.84 4.27 6.86
N VAL A 31 8.58 3.86 6.69
CA VAL A 31 8.09 3.27 5.44
C VAL A 31 8.21 4.23 4.27
N GLY A 32 7.66 5.45 4.34
CA GLY A 32 7.75 6.43 3.27
C GLY A 32 9.18 6.85 2.96
N ALA A 33 9.99 7.09 3.99
CA ALA A 33 11.41 7.42 3.83
C ALA A 33 12.20 6.30 3.14
N PHE A 34 11.90 5.04 3.45
CA PHE A 34 12.56 3.88 2.83
C PHE A 34 12.04 3.63 1.41
N THR A 35 10.73 3.81 1.19
CA THR A 35 10.10 3.75 -0.14
C THR A 35 10.72 4.78 -1.08
N GLU A 36 10.91 6.02 -0.62
CA GLU A 36 11.56 7.09 -1.39
C GLU A 36 13.02 6.77 -1.72
N LYS A 37 13.76 6.17 -0.78
CA LYS A 37 15.13 5.68 -1.02
C LYS A 37 15.13 4.60 -2.10
N LEU A 38 14.24 3.62 -2.03
CA LEU A 38 14.15 2.54 -3.01
C LEU A 38 13.78 3.10 -4.39
N ARG A 39 12.76 3.96 -4.46
CA ARG A 39 12.33 4.62 -5.70
C ARG A 39 13.49 5.27 -6.43
N ARG A 40 14.36 6.01 -5.72
CA ARG A 40 15.55 6.65 -6.31
C ARG A 40 16.58 5.64 -6.82
N ALA A 41 16.73 4.51 -6.14
CA ALA A 41 17.71 3.49 -6.50
C ALA A 41 17.29 2.69 -7.75
N VAL A 42 15.98 2.47 -7.95
CA VAL A 42 15.47 1.57 -9.01
C VAL A 42 14.78 2.28 -10.17
N HIS A 43 14.57 3.60 -10.08
CA HIS A 43 13.94 4.38 -11.14
C HIS A 43 14.59 4.13 -12.52
N PRO A 44 13.81 3.95 -13.60
CA PRO A 44 12.36 4.14 -13.70
C PRO A 44 11.52 2.88 -13.40
N HIS A 45 12.11 1.80 -12.89
CA HIS A 45 11.41 0.52 -12.73
C HIS A 45 10.38 0.55 -11.60
N PRO A 46 9.24 -0.16 -11.77
CA PRO A 46 8.28 -0.35 -10.69
C PRO A 46 8.89 -1.19 -9.56
N PHE A 47 8.38 -1.00 -8.36
CA PHE A 47 8.81 -1.76 -7.20
C PHE A 47 7.68 -1.96 -6.19
N TYR A 48 7.80 -3.01 -5.40
CA TYR A 48 6.85 -3.39 -4.36
C TYR A 48 7.46 -3.23 -2.97
N MET A 49 6.64 -2.76 -2.04
CA MET A 49 7.01 -2.72 -0.62
C MET A 49 6.45 -3.95 0.08
N VAL A 50 7.31 -4.70 0.77
CA VAL A 50 6.93 -5.84 1.59
C VAL A 50 6.79 -5.36 3.04
N LEU A 51 5.58 -5.39 3.56
CA LEU A 51 5.22 -4.90 4.89
C LEU A 51 4.90 -6.07 5.84
N HIS A 52 4.64 -5.73 7.11
CA HIS A 52 4.22 -6.70 8.13
C HIS A 52 3.01 -7.54 7.69
N GLY A 53 3.18 -8.85 7.57
CA GLY A 53 2.11 -9.84 7.58
C GLY A 53 1.93 -10.52 8.95
N CYS A 54 2.90 -10.36 9.86
CA CYS A 54 2.85 -10.77 11.26
C CYS A 54 3.68 -9.82 12.15
N GLY A 55 3.70 -10.06 13.47
CA GLY A 55 4.61 -9.41 14.40
C GLY A 55 6.04 -9.93 14.24
N ILE A 56 7.03 -9.10 14.61
CA ILE A 56 8.44 -9.49 14.54
C ILE A 56 8.68 -10.71 15.44
N LEU A 57 9.38 -11.71 14.88
CA LEU A 57 9.71 -13.02 15.46
C LEU A 57 8.53 -13.98 15.66
N GLU A 58 7.32 -13.69 15.17
CA GLU A 58 6.23 -14.68 15.19
C GLU A 58 6.46 -15.91 14.29
N TRP A 59 7.51 -15.90 13.48
CA TRP A 59 7.97 -17.04 12.69
C TRP A 59 9.04 -17.88 13.39
N ASP A 60 9.57 -17.40 14.52
CA ASP A 60 10.67 -18.03 15.24
C ASP A 60 10.12 -18.80 16.45
N ALA A 61 10.20 -20.13 16.38
CA ALA A 61 9.71 -21.02 17.44
C ALA A 61 10.40 -20.76 18.80
N LYS A 62 11.70 -20.44 18.81
CA LYS A 62 12.42 -20.12 20.05
C LYS A 62 11.97 -18.79 20.63
N ALA A 63 11.73 -17.80 19.76
CA ALA A 63 11.23 -16.51 20.21
C ALA A 63 9.82 -16.61 20.80
N ILE A 64 8.97 -17.46 20.22
CA ILE A 64 7.64 -17.80 20.75
C ILE A 64 7.75 -18.45 22.12
N GLU A 65 8.56 -19.51 22.25
CA GLU A 65 8.78 -20.21 23.52
C GLU A 65 9.32 -19.27 24.61
N ALA A 66 10.25 -18.39 24.24
CA ALA A 66 10.83 -17.40 25.14
C ALA A 66 9.91 -16.18 25.43
N GLY A 67 8.76 -16.06 24.76
CA GLY A 67 7.85 -14.92 24.92
C GLY A 67 8.44 -13.58 24.44
N THR A 68 9.37 -13.62 23.47
CA THR A 68 10.11 -12.45 22.96
C THR A 68 9.58 -11.91 21.64
N THR A 69 8.48 -12.46 21.12
CA THR A 69 7.80 -11.95 19.93
C THR A 69 7.25 -10.54 20.16
N HIS A 70 7.24 -9.72 19.11
CA HIS A 70 6.67 -8.38 19.18
C HIS A 70 5.19 -8.37 18.78
N ARG A 71 4.46 -7.35 19.25
CA ARG A 71 3.07 -7.13 18.83
C ARG A 71 2.96 -6.92 17.32
N ARG A 72 1.81 -7.31 16.79
CA ARG A 72 1.38 -6.98 15.42
C ARG A 72 1.03 -5.49 15.31
N PRO A 73 1.09 -4.91 14.09
CA PRO A 73 0.50 -3.61 13.80
C PRO A 73 -0.99 -3.57 14.11
N THR A 74 -1.43 -2.42 14.59
CA THR A 74 -2.85 -2.06 14.66
C THR A 74 -3.40 -1.80 13.25
N PHE A 75 -4.73 -1.71 13.12
CA PHE A 75 -5.37 -1.35 11.87
C PHE A 75 -4.87 0.00 11.33
N GLN A 76 -4.76 1.01 12.19
CA GLN A 76 -4.34 2.36 11.83
C GLN A 76 -2.88 2.38 11.37
N GLU A 77 -1.98 1.71 12.09
CA GLU A 77 -0.56 1.58 11.68
C GLU A 77 -0.44 0.87 10.33
N GLN A 78 -1.19 -0.23 10.11
CA GLN A 78 -1.15 -0.96 8.84
C GLN A 78 -1.70 -0.12 7.69
N GLN A 79 -2.83 0.57 7.90
CA GLN A 79 -3.42 1.46 6.91
C GLN A 79 -2.46 2.59 6.54
N PHE A 80 -1.84 3.21 7.54
CA PHE A 80 -0.84 4.25 7.34
C PHE A 80 0.35 3.74 6.55
N MET A 81 1.01 2.64 6.95
CA MET A 81 2.19 2.11 6.25
C MET A 81 1.90 1.81 4.78
N VAL A 82 0.74 1.20 4.48
CA VAL A 82 0.32 0.89 3.11
C VAL A 82 0.13 2.15 2.27
N LEU A 83 -0.61 3.14 2.79
CA LEU A 83 -0.89 4.37 2.05
C LEU A 83 0.35 5.26 1.95
N ASP A 84 1.23 5.24 2.95
CA ASP A 84 2.48 6.00 2.94
C ASP A 84 3.47 5.43 1.93
N ALA A 85 3.57 4.10 1.79
CA ALA A 85 4.29 3.47 0.70
C ALA A 85 3.74 3.89 -0.68
N ILE A 86 2.42 3.90 -0.87
CA ILE A 86 1.78 4.31 -2.13
C ILE A 86 2.07 5.78 -2.45
N VAL A 87 1.93 6.68 -1.46
CA VAL A 87 2.21 8.11 -1.62
C VAL A 87 3.66 8.35 -2.06
N HIS A 88 4.60 7.54 -1.58
CA HIS A 88 6.02 7.62 -1.94
C HIS A 88 6.40 6.78 -3.18
N GLY A 89 5.41 6.25 -3.92
CA GLY A 89 5.61 5.69 -5.26
C GLY A 89 5.71 4.17 -5.35
N ALA A 90 5.39 3.43 -4.28
CA ALA A 90 5.28 1.97 -4.37
C ALA A 90 4.20 1.58 -5.41
N SER A 91 4.55 0.68 -6.32
CA SER A 91 3.64 0.17 -7.36
C SER A 91 2.81 -1.04 -6.89
N GLY A 92 3.13 -1.58 -5.73
CA GLY A 92 2.48 -2.74 -5.15
C GLY A 92 2.89 -2.96 -3.70
N ILE A 93 2.07 -3.72 -2.99
CA ILE A 93 2.25 -4.03 -1.57
C ILE A 93 2.17 -5.54 -1.40
N LEU A 94 3.15 -6.09 -0.68
CA LEU A 94 3.21 -7.48 -0.27
C LEU A 94 3.26 -7.55 1.25
N TYR A 95 2.91 -8.71 1.81
CA TYR A 95 2.91 -8.94 3.25
C TYR A 95 3.76 -10.17 3.56
N TRP A 96 4.79 -10.00 4.35
CA TRP A 96 5.66 -11.11 4.74
C TRP A 96 5.19 -11.73 6.06
N GLY A 97 5.17 -13.06 6.12
CA GLY A 97 4.90 -13.80 7.34
C GLY A 97 3.41 -13.96 7.69
N ALA A 98 2.49 -13.62 6.79
CA ALA A 98 1.06 -13.83 6.99
C ALA A 98 0.68 -15.32 7.21
N ASN A 99 1.53 -16.26 6.80
CA ASN A 99 1.36 -17.70 7.05
C ASN A 99 1.67 -18.12 8.51
N TYR A 100 2.24 -17.24 9.32
CA TYR A 100 2.55 -17.51 10.73
C TYR A 100 1.44 -17.05 11.69
N ILE A 101 0.36 -16.47 11.17
CA ILE A 101 -0.80 -16.07 11.95
C ILE A 101 -2.01 -16.91 11.55
N ASN A 102 -2.93 -17.14 12.49
CA ASN A 102 -4.17 -17.83 12.17
C ASN A 102 -5.01 -17.03 11.16
N ASP A 103 -5.67 -17.74 10.25
CA ASP A 103 -6.60 -17.19 9.25
C ASP A 103 -7.76 -16.42 9.89
N ASP A 104 -8.14 -16.75 11.12
CA ASP A 104 -9.21 -16.08 11.87
C ASP A 104 -8.69 -14.99 12.81
N SER A 105 -7.40 -14.63 12.71
CA SER A 105 -6.84 -13.58 13.54
C SER A 105 -7.45 -12.21 13.22
N LEU A 106 -7.54 -11.36 14.25
CA LEU A 106 -7.97 -9.98 14.07
C LEU A 106 -7.08 -9.23 13.07
N TYR A 107 -5.78 -9.47 13.12
CA TYR A 107 -4.81 -8.80 12.27
C TYR A 107 -4.98 -9.18 10.79
N TRP A 108 -5.23 -10.45 10.48
CA TRP A 108 -5.54 -10.87 9.10
C TRP A 108 -6.79 -10.17 8.54
N ARG A 109 -7.84 -10.04 9.37
CA ARG A 109 -9.04 -9.26 8.99
C ARG A 109 -8.74 -7.78 8.76
N GLN A 110 -7.82 -7.20 9.54
CA GLN A 110 -7.39 -5.81 9.40
C GLN A 110 -6.60 -5.59 8.10
N ILE A 111 -5.64 -6.47 7.77
CA ILE A 111 -4.94 -6.46 6.47
C ILE A 111 -5.96 -6.55 5.33
N GLY A 112 -6.93 -7.47 5.42
CA GLY A 112 -7.99 -7.59 4.43
C GLY A 112 -8.84 -6.32 4.29
N ARG A 113 -9.09 -5.59 5.39
CA ARG A 113 -9.80 -4.30 5.35
C ARG A 113 -8.99 -3.22 4.63
N VAL A 114 -7.69 -3.11 4.89
CA VAL A 114 -6.81 -2.17 4.19
C VAL A 114 -6.74 -2.52 2.69
N ASN A 115 -6.58 -3.80 2.35
CA ASN A 115 -6.53 -4.25 0.95
C ASN A 115 -7.82 -3.96 0.19
N ARG A 116 -9.00 -4.00 0.84
CA ARG A 116 -10.26 -3.56 0.20
C ARG A 116 -10.27 -2.07 -0.12
N GLN A 117 -9.71 -1.23 0.76
CA GLN A 117 -9.58 0.21 0.49
C GLN A 117 -8.64 0.47 -0.69
N VAL A 118 -7.48 -0.20 -0.73
CA VAL A 118 -6.55 -0.12 -1.87
C VAL A 118 -7.21 -0.64 -3.16
N ARG A 119 -7.97 -1.73 -3.09
CA ARG A 119 -8.70 -2.28 -4.23
C ARG A 119 -9.77 -1.32 -4.75
N ALA A 120 -10.50 -0.64 -3.86
CA ALA A 120 -11.46 0.38 -4.26
C ALA A 120 -10.77 1.57 -4.95
N LEU A 121 -9.56 1.91 -4.51
CA LEU A 121 -8.74 2.98 -5.10
C LEU A 121 -7.99 2.55 -6.38
N ALA A 122 -7.92 1.26 -6.69
CA ALA A 122 -7.09 0.72 -7.77
C ALA A 122 -7.29 1.41 -9.14
N PRO A 123 -8.52 1.74 -9.59
CA PRO A 123 -8.70 2.47 -10.85
C PRO A 123 -8.01 3.84 -10.85
N VAL A 124 -8.04 4.56 -9.73
CA VAL A 124 -7.38 5.87 -9.60
C VAL A 124 -5.86 5.73 -9.58
N LEU A 125 -5.33 4.69 -8.93
CA LEU A 125 -3.88 4.46 -8.87
C LEU A 125 -3.32 4.04 -10.23
N ALA A 126 -4.00 3.11 -10.90
CA ALA A 126 -3.54 2.48 -12.13
C ALA A 126 -3.86 3.29 -13.39
N GLU A 127 -5.06 3.86 -13.49
CA GLU A 127 -5.53 4.56 -14.70
C GLU A 127 -5.55 6.08 -14.52
N GLY A 128 -5.55 6.57 -13.27
CA GLY A 128 -5.56 7.99 -12.97
C GLY A 128 -4.23 8.68 -13.29
N THR A 129 -4.31 9.89 -13.82
CA THR A 129 -3.14 10.72 -14.13
C THR A 129 -2.61 11.41 -12.88
N HIS A 130 -1.30 11.59 -12.80
CA HIS A 130 -0.69 12.34 -11.70
C HIS A 130 -1.16 13.81 -11.74
N TRP A 131 -1.56 14.32 -10.58
CA TRP A 131 -1.94 15.72 -10.41
C TRP A 131 -0.93 16.43 -9.49
N PRO A 132 0.07 17.13 -10.08
CA PRO A 132 1.21 17.67 -9.34
C PRO A 132 0.90 18.91 -8.49
N ASP A 133 -0.29 19.52 -8.66
CA ASP A 133 -0.62 20.76 -7.94
C ASP A 133 -1.19 20.50 -6.55
N ALA A 134 -1.53 19.26 -6.22
CA ALA A 134 -1.83 18.85 -4.86
C ALA A 134 -0.54 18.90 -4.03
N ARG A 135 -0.44 19.84 -3.07
CA ARG A 135 0.80 20.09 -2.32
C ARG A 135 0.56 20.14 -0.81
N PRO A 136 1.43 19.53 0.01
CA PRO A 136 1.32 19.63 1.45
C PRO A 136 1.72 21.03 1.93
N GLY A 137 1.00 21.56 2.91
CA GLY A 137 1.34 22.79 3.62
C GLY A 137 2.32 22.60 4.78
N MET A 138 2.60 21.34 5.15
CA MET A 138 3.52 20.97 6.24
C MET A 138 4.54 19.95 5.73
N GLN A 139 5.81 20.09 6.13
CA GLN A 139 6.90 19.23 5.65
C GLN A 139 6.71 17.74 6.00
N GLN A 140 6.06 17.45 7.13
CA GLN A 140 5.80 16.10 7.62
C GLN A 140 4.53 15.48 6.99
N VAL A 141 3.77 16.24 6.21
CA VAL A 141 2.64 15.72 5.45
C VAL A 141 3.12 15.37 4.05
N SER A 142 2.96 14.12 3.63
CA SER A 142 3.22 13.71 2.25
C SER A 142 1.90 13.63 1.49
N VAL A 143 1.91 13.98 0.21
CA VAL A 143 0.71 14.04 -0.64
C VAL A 143 0.95 13.36 -1.99
N LEU A 144 -0.04 12.60 -2.44
CA LEU A 144 -0.17 12.12 -3.82
C LEU A 144 -1.50 12.61 -4.41
N GLY A 145 -1.40 13.47 -5.42
CA GLY A 145 -2.54 13.93 -6.22
C GLY A 145 -2.77 13.06 -7.45
N LYS A 146 -4.03 12.70 -7.70
CA LYS A 146 -4.47 11.97 -8.89
C LYS A 146 -5.73 12.60 -9.48
N MET A 147 -5.87 12.51 -10.80
CA MET A 147 -7.12 12.79 -11.52
C MET A 147 -7.63 11.52 -12.18
N TYR A 148 -8.92 11.24 -12.02
CA TYR A 148 -9.55 10.07 -12.64
C TYR A 148 -11.01 10.40 -12.96
N LYS A 149 -11.43 10.16 -14.21
CA LYS A 149 -12.78 10.47 -14.71
C LYS A 149 -13.25 11.90 -14.42
N GLY A 150 -12.31 12.86 -14.46
CA GLY A 150 -12.59 14.27 -14.19
C GLY A 150 -12.79 14.62 -12.71
N GLU A 151 -12.64 13.66 -11.81
CA GLU A 151 -12.61 13.86 -10.35
C GLU A 151 -11.16 13.90 -9.87
N ARG A 152 -10.93 14.57 -8.74
CA ARG A 152 -9.62 14.71 -8.10
C ARG A 152 -9.57 13.89 -6.83
N TYR A 153 -8.42 13.26 -6.62
CA TYR A 153 -8.15 12.42 -5.47
C TYR A 153 -6.83 12.85 -4.85
N VAL A 154 -6.82 12.98 -3.52
CA VAL A 154 -5.65 13.39 -2.75
C VAL A 154 -5.45 12.39 -1.62
N LEU A 155 -4.36 11.61 -1.69
CA LEU A 155 -3.89 10.83 -0.57
C LEU A 155 -2.94 11.71 0.23
N ALA A 156 -3.14 11.79 1.54
CA ALA A 156 -2.27 12.53 2.43
C ALA A 156 -1.89 11.69 3.65
N THR A 157 -0.61 11.67 4.01
CA THR A 157 -0.10 10.96 5.19
C THR A 157 0.58 11.92 6.14
N ASN A 158 0.30 11.83 7.44
CA ASN A 158 1.02 12.55 8.49
C ASN A 158 2.11 11.64 9.06
N ASN A 159 3.36 11.97 8.73
CA ASN A 159 4.54 11.21 9.12
C ASN A 159 5.09 11.61 10.50
N HIS A 160 4.42 12.51 11.22
CA HIS A 160 4.81 12.85 12.58
C HIS A 160 4.41 11.71 13.56
N PRO A 161 5.32 11.22 14.42
CA PRO A 161 5.06 10.05 15.27
C PRO A 161 4.02 10.29 16.37
N SER A 162 3.91 11.52 16.88
CA SER A 162 3.11 11.81 18.07
C SER A 162 2.21 13.04 18.02
N GLN A 163 2.21 13.81 16.92
CA GLN A 163 1.44 15.05 16.81
C GLN A 163 0.46 14.96 15.66
N ALA A 164 -0.78 15.34 15.94
CA ALA A 164 -1.73 15.64 14.89
C ALA A 164 -1.29 16.94 14.22
N LEU A 165 -1.26 16.95 12.89
CA LEU A 165 -0.85 18.11 12.12
C LEU A 165 -2.02 18.65 11.30
N PRO A 166 -2.07 19.98 11.08
CA PRO A 166 -2.99 20.52 10.10
C PRO A 166 -2.64 19.96 8.73
N GLY A 167 -3.58 19.21 8.14
CA GLY A 167 -3.53 18.71 6.78
C GLY A 167 -3.92 19.80 5.79
N TRP A 168 -3.34 20.99 5.91
CA TRP A 168 -3.54 22.07 4.94
C TRP A 168 -2.92 21.64 3.63
N ILE A 169 -3.75 21.19 2.70
CA ILE A 169 -3.29 20.66 1.42
C ILE A 169 -3.80 21.60 0.35
N ALA A 170 -2.88 22.27 -0.34
CA ALA A 170 -3.21 23.09 -1.49
C ALA A 170 -3.73 22.17 -2.60
N VAL A 171 -4.88 22.51 -3.16
CA VAL A 171 -5.63 21.76 -4.16
C VAL A 171 -6.16 22.69 -5.27
N PRO A 172 -5.30 23.37 -6.04
CA PRO A 172 -5.74 24.30 -7.08
C PRO A 172 -6.69 23.64 -8.11
N GLY A 173 -7.85 24.25 -8.34
CA GLY A 173 -8.85 23.71 -9.27
C GLY A 173 -9.75 22.63 -8.67
N TRP A 174 -9.67 22.35 -7.36
CA TRP A 174 -10.66 21.54 -6.65
C TRP A 174 -12.09 22.00 -6.94
N LYS A 175 -13.01 21.05 -7.14
CA LYS A 175 -14.41 21.38 -7.42
C LYS A 175 -15.20 21.49 -6.12
N GLY A 176 -15.87 22.63 -5.93
CA GLY A 176 -16.71 22.89 -4.77
C GLY A 176 -15.94 23.26 -3.51
N GLU A 177 -16.69 23.44 -2.42
CA GLU A 177 -16.19 23.98 -1.14
C GLU A 177 -15.95 22.89 -0.09
N ARG A 178 -16.10 21.61 -0.47
CA ARG A 178 -15.95 20.47 0.43
C ARG A 178 -15.14 19.37 -0.25
N ALA A 179 -14.42 18.63 0.58
CA ALA A 179 -13.75 17.41 0.19
C ALA A 179 -14.31 16.24 1.00
N HIS A 180 -14.63 15.14 0.34
CA HIS A 180 -15.11 13.93 0.99
C HIS A 180 -13.93 13.04 1.34
N SER A 181 -13.79 12.69 2.62
CA SER A 181 -12.79 11.74 3.09
C SER A 181 -13.32 10.31 2.96
N LEU A 182 -12.79 9.55 1.99
CA LEU A 182 -13.24 8.19 1.69
C LEU A 182 -12.88 7.16 2.76
N LEU A 183 -11.89 7.45 3.62
CA LEU A 183 -11.46 6.50 4.66
C LEU A 183 -12.36 6.51 5.91
N ASP A 184 -12.99 7.64 6.22
CA ASP A 184 -13.77 7.84 7.44
C ASP A 184 -15.15 8.49 7.21
N GLY A 185 -15.50 8.78 5.95
CA GLY A 185 -16.82 9.29 5.55
C GLY A 185 -17.09 10.75 5.90
N ARG A 186 -16.12 11.47 6.45
CA ARG A 186 -16.31 12.89 6.81
C ARG A 186 -16.25 13.79 5.58
N GLU A 187 -16.89 14.95 5.68
CA GLU A 187 -16.65 16.08 4.79
C GLU A 187 -15.79 17.11 5.50
N VAL A 188 -14.80 17.64 4.79
CA VAL A 188 -13.91 18.69 5.30
C VAL A 188 -13.97 19.91 4.39
N PRO A 189 -13.86 21.13 4.93
CA PRO A 189 -13.97 22.34 4.13
C PRO A 189 -12.76 22.50 3.19
N VAL A 190 -13.04 23.02 2.01
CA VAL A 190 -12.05 23.51 1.04
C VAL A 190 -12.23 25.01 0.91
N VAL A 191 -11.26 25.76 1.40
CA VAL A 191 -11.31 27.23 1.47
C VAL A 191 -10.11 27.77 0.74
N ASP A 192 -10.33 28.66 -0.23
CA ASP A 192 -9.29 29.26 -1.07
C ASP A 192 -8.36 28.23 -1.73
N GLY A 193 -8.95 27.13 -2.21
CA GLY A 193 -8.21 26.04 -2.83
C GLY A 193 -7.33 25.25 -1.85
N VAL A 194 -7.67 25.22 -0.57
CA VAL A 194 -6.96 24.45 0.46
C VAL A 194 -7.94 23.54 1.20
N ILE A 195 -7.69 22.23 1.21
CA ILE A 195 -8.37 21.30 2.12
C ILE A 195 -7.89 21.63 3.54
N ARG A 196 -8.82 21.92 4.45
CA ARG A 196 -8.52 22.19 5.86
C ARG A 196 -9.04 21.04 6.73
N ASP A 197 -8.16 20.10 7.05
CA ASP A 197 -8.42 19.01 8.00
C ASP A 197 -7.28 18.92 9.03
N THR A 198 -7.47 18.11 10.07
CA THR A 198 -6.43 17.68 10.99
C THR A 198 -6.15 16.20 10.77
N ILE A 199 -4.90 15.87 10.47
CA ILE A 199 -4.46 14.49 10.24
C ILE A 199 -3.80 13.98 11.52
N PRO A 200 -4.33 12.93 12.18
CA PRO A 200 -3.71 12.34 13.36
C PRO A 200 -2.27 11.87 13.09
N PRO A 201 -1.44 11.71 14.14
CA PRO A 201 -0.09 11.16 13.98
C PRO A 201 -0.13 9.78 13.32
N LEU A 202 0.84 9.48 12.46
CA LEU A 202 0.98 8.21 11.75
C LEU A 202 -0.35 7.71 11.16
N SER A 203 -1.05 8.63 10.47
CA SER A 203 -2.36 8.37 9.90
C SER A 203 -2.45 8.90 8.47
N ALA A 204 -3.45 8.41 7.74
CA ALA A 204 -3.66 8.70 6.34
C ALA A 204 -5.09 9.22 6.10
N ARG A 205 -5.23 10.02 5.05
CA ARG A 205 -6.48 10.56 4.55
C ARG A 205 -6.55 10.36 3.04
N LEU A 206 -7.76 10.19 2.53
CA LEU A 206 -8.04 10.08 1.10
C LEU A 206 -9.23 10.98 0.80
N TYR A 207 -8.97 12.11 0.17
CA TYR A 207 -9.99 13.10 -0.17
C TYR A 207 -10.39 12.98 -1.64
N THR A 208 -11.64 13.31 -1.95
CA THR A 208 -12.13 13.46 -3.32
C THR A 208 -13.15 14.59 -3.47
N ASP A 209 -13.19 15.22 -4.65
CA ASP A 209 -14.21 16.18 -5.08
C ASP A 209 -15.37 15.53 -5.85
N GLY A 210 -15.37 14.19 -5.96
CA GLY A 210 -16.37 13.42 -6.68
C GLY A 210 -16.93 12.25 -5.88
N THR A 211 -17.76 11.44 -6.52
CA THR A 211 -18.55 10.38 -5.87
C THR A 211 -18.31 9.01 -6.47
N SER A 212 -17.51 8.90 -7.54
CA SER A 212 -17.35 7.66 -8.32
C SER A 212 -16.87 6.46 -7.50
N LEU A 213 -16.20 6.67 -6.37
CA LEU A 213 -15.70 5.59 -5.50
C LEU A 213 -16.53 5.38 -4.21
N PHE A 214 -17.60 6.15 -3.96
CA PHE A 214 -18.33 6.07 -2.69
C PHE A 214 -18.89 4.67 -2.43
N GLU A 215 -19.52 4.06 -3.44
CA GLU A 215 -20.05 2.71 -3.32
C GLU A 215 -18.93 1.69 -3.03
N ALA A 216 -17.80 1.80 -3.73
CA ALA A 216 -16.67 0.88 -3.56
C ALA A 216 -16.07 0.93 -2.14
N PHE A 217 -16.01 2.12 -1.52
CA PHE A 217 -15.56 2.31 -0.14
C PHE A 217 -16.64 1.95 0.90
N GLY A 218 -17.92 2.10 0.55
CA GLY A 218 -19.06 1.77 1.40
C GLY A 218 -19.39 0.27 1.47
N ARG A 219 -18.82 -0.55 0.57
CA ARG A 219 -19.07 -2.01 0.55
C ARG A 219 -18.61 -2.67 1.85
N PRO A 220 -19.51 -3.35 2.58
CA PRO A 220 -19.11 -4.07 3.79
C PRO A 220 -18.13 -5.19 3.46
N ALA A 221 -17.37 -5.62 4.47
CA ALA A 221 -16.63 -6.85 4.35
C ALA A 221 -17.62 -7.99 4.05
N PRO A 222 -17.37 -8.85 3.05
CA PRO A 222 -18.24 -10.00 2.82
C PRO A 222 -18.28 -10.85 4.10
N ALA A 223 -19.47 -11.31 4.49
CA ALA A 223 -19.72 -12.02 5.76
C ALA A 223 -18.86 -13.27 5.93
N ALA A 224 -18.47 -13.88 4.81
CA ALA A 224 -17.32 -14.75 4.71
C ALA A 224 -16.43 -14.19 3.59
N LEU A 225 -15.11 -14.10 3.83
CA LEU A 225 -14.18 -14.09 2.70
C LEU A 225 -14.48 -15.38 1.94
N ALA A 226 -15.08 -15.28 0.76
CA ALA A 226 -15.37 -16.43 -0.05
C ALA A 226 -14.03 -17.16 -0.23
N ARG A 227 -13.90 -18.32 0.44
CA ARG A 227 -12.72 -19.18 0.37
C ARG A 227 -12.73 -19.87 -0.98
N ARG A 228 -12.57 -19.08 -2.04
CA ARG A 228 -12.10 -19.63 -3.30
C ARG A 228 -10.59 -19.76 -3.13
N PRO A 229 -10.03 -20.98 -3.08
CA PRO A 229 -8.58 -21.14 -3.12
C PRO A 229 -8.06 -20.42 -4.36
N MET A 230 -7.15 -19.46 -4.15
CA MET A 230 -6.49 -18.80 -5.28
C MET A 230 -5.63 -19.83 -6.00
N ARG A 231 -5.91 -20.04 -7.28
CA ARG A 231 -5.03 -20.85 -8.13
C ARG A 231 -3.87 -19.97 -8.57
N THR A 232 -2.76 -20.10 -7.86
CA THR A 232 -1.52 -19.38 -8.18
C THR A 232 -0.55 -20.34 -8.86
N LEU A 233 -0.03 -19.95 -10.03
CA LEU A 233 1.04 -20.69 -10.68
C LEU A 233 2.40 -20.11 -10.29
N PHE A 234 3.32 -20.98 -9.90
CA PHE A 234 4.71 -20.64 -9.63
C PHE A 234 5.58 -21.10 -10.81
N GLY A 235 6.34 -20.19 -11.40
CA GLY A 235 7.20 -20.47 -12.55
C GLY A 235 6.37 -20.74 -13.81
N LEU A 236 6.03 -19.69 -14.55
CA LEU A 236 5.32 -19.82 -15.82
C LEU A 236 6.32 -19.92 -16.98
N PRO A 237 6.47 -21.09 -17.64
CA PRO A 237 7.45 -21.24 -18.71
C PRO A 237 6.91 -20.61 -20.00
N LEU A 238 7.12 -19.30 -20.16
CA LEU A 238 6.62 -18.52 -21.31
C LEU A 238 7.14 -19.03 -22.68
N LYS A 239 8.22 -19.82 -22.68
CA LYS A 239 8.81 -20.43 -23.87
C LYS A 239 8.14 -21.75 -24.31
N LEU A 240 7.22 -22.29 -23.50
CA LEU A 240 6.51 -23.54 -23.78
C LEU A 240 5.07 -23.26 -24.22
N GLU A 241 4.47 -24.21 -24.95
CA GLU A 241 3.03 -24.22 -25.16
C GLU A 241 2.29 -24.29 -23.81
N PRO A 242 1.15 -23.59 -23.64
CA PRO A 242 0.42 -22.80 -24.64
C PRO A 242 0.90 -21.34 -24.74
N PHE A 243 1.97 -20.92 -24.06
CA PHE A 243 2.37 -19.50 -23.96
C PHE A 243 3.32 -19.05 -25.07
N LYS A 244 3.96 -20.01 -25.73
CA LYS A 244 4.90 -19.77 -26.82
C LYS A 244 4.29 -18.85 -27.89
N ASN A 245 5.02 -17.81 -28.26
CA ASN A 245 4.63 -16.80 -29.25
C ASN A 245 3.35 -16.00 -28.93
N LYS A 246 2.81 -16.05 -27.70
CA LYS A 246 1.67 -15.23 -27.27
C LYS A 246 2.11 -13.89 -26.69
N SER A 247 1.30 -12.85 -26.91
CA SER A 247 1.46 -11.57 -26.20
C SER A 247 1.08 -11.68 -24.73
N SER A 248 1.46 -10.68 -23.92
CA SER A 248 1.10 -10.61 -22.49
C SER A 248 -0.41 -10.66 -22.27
N GLU A 249 -1.20 -10.00 -23.12
CA GLU A 249 -2.67 -10.02 -23.07
C GLU A 249 -3.22 -11.41 -23.36
N GLN A 250 -2.69 -12.07 -24.40
CA GLN A 250 -3.10 -13.44 -24.76
C GLN A 250 -2.73 -14.45 -23.67
N ILE A 251 -1.59 -14.27 -23.00
CA ILE A 251 -1.19 -15.09 -21.85
C ILE A 251 -2.15 -14.85 -20.68
N ALA A 252 -2.48 -13.59 -20.38
CA ALA A 252 -3.44 -13.26 -19.33
C ALA A 252 -4.82 -13.88 -19.60
N ASP A 253 -5.29 -13.88 -20.85
CA ASP A 253 -6.54 -14.53 -21.24
C ASP A 253 -6.50 -16.05 -21.04
N VAL A 254 -5.41 -16.71 -21.42
CA VAL A 254 -5.21 -18.15 -21.19
C VAL A 254 -5.27 -18.47 -19.70
N LEU A 255 -4.57 -17.71 -18.88
CA LEU A 255 -4.53 -17.89 -17.42
C LEU A 255 -5.91 -17.67 -16.80
N LYS A 256 -6.59 -16.60 -17.21
CA LYS A 256 -7.94 -16.27 -16.75
C LYS A 256 -8.94 -17.37 -17.11
N ASN A 257 -8.88 -17.89 -18.34
CA ASN A 257 -9.74 -18.99 -18.81
C ASN A 257 -9.45 -20.30 -18.07
N ALA A 258 -8.21 -20.53 -17.65
CA ALA A 258 -7.82 -21.65 -16.79
C ALA A 258 -8.22 -21.45 -15.31
N GLY A 259 -8.81 -20.30 -14.97
CA GLY A 259 -9.18 -19.94 -13.60
C GLY A 259 -7.97 -19.70 -12.70
N VAL A 260 -6.82 -19.33 -13.27
CA VAL A 260 -5.63 -18.91 -12.53
C VAL A 260 -5.84 -17.48 -12.03
N ASP A 261 -5.73 -17.29 -10.72
CA ASP A 261 -5.96 -16.02 -10.03
C ASP A 261 -4.67 -15.17 -9.94
N GLY A 262 -3.50 -15.80 -10.12
CA GLY A 262 -2.22 -15.11 -10.09
C GLY A 262 -1.07 -15.97 -10.63
N VAL A 263 0.00 -15.32 -11.07
CA VAL A 263 1.23 -15.96 -11.49
C VAL A 263 2.39 -15.32 -10.73
N VAL A 264 3.19 -16.15 -10.08
CA VAL A 264 4.46 -15.75 -9.48
C VAL A 264 5.57 -16.26 -10.39
N GLN A 265 6.13 -15.37 -11.20
CA GLN A 265 7.29 -15.69 -12.02
C GLN A 265 8.53 -15.61 -11.14
N MET A 266 9.12 -16.75 -10.82
CA MET A 266 10.52 -16.76 -10.40
C MET A 266 11.37 -16.74 -11.67
N PRO A 267 12.37 -15.85 -11.78
CA PRO A 267 13.34 -15.97 -12.86
C PRO A 267 14.08 -17.30 -12.67
N HIS A 268 13.74 -18.29 -13.48
CA HIS A 268 14.60 -19.45 -13.73
C HIS A 268 15.68 -19.06 -14.73
N ASP A 269 16.44 -18.00 -14.42
CA ASP A 269 17.70 -17.77 -15.11
C ASP A 269 18.83 -18.23 -14.18
N PRO A 270 19.33 -19.46 -14.34
CA PRO A 270 20.44 -19.96 -13.53
C PRO A 270 21.69 -19.07 -13.65
N GLU A 271 21.84 -18.29 -14.72
CA GLU A 271 22.97 -17.36 -14.88
C GLU A 271 22.91 -16.15 -13.93
N LEU A 272 21.73 -15.80 -13.40
CA LEU A 272 21.55 -14.72 -12.43
C LEU A 272 21.68 -15.17 -10.95
N VAL A 273 21.74 -16.48 -10.71
CA VAL A 273 21.89 -17.05 -9.34
C VAL A 273 23.35 -17.38 -9.03
N ASP A 274 24.18 -17.57 -10.05
CA ASP A 274 25.61 -17.92 -9.92
C ASP A 274 26.58 -16.78 -10.30
N ALA A 275 26.11 -15.52 -10.40
CA ALA A 275 26.92 -14.31 -10.61
C ALA A 275 26.91 -13.40 -9.37
#